data_AF-Q4BYW0-F1
#
_entry.id   AF-Q4BYW0-F1
#
_cell.length_a   1.000
_cell.length_b   1.000
_cell.length_c   1.000
_cell.angle_alpha   90.00
_cell.angle_beta   90.00
_cell.angle_gamma   90.00
#
_symmetry.space_group_name_H-M   'P 1'
#
loop_
_entity.id
_entity.type
_entity.pdbx_description
1 polymer ?
#
loop_
_entity_poly.entity_id
_entity_poly.type
_entity_poly.pdbx_seq_one_letter_code
_entity_poly.pdbx_strand_id
1 'polypeptide(L)'
;MLHRRDLKELGGSRPYRHTKTLSRKGYVKPSYKDGVSNPKFPMNSVNVNQFQANIKQFIEQVIKQHLPLKVKGTNGQDFIVISAEDWEQQQETLYILQNSSLMQQIADSTITHTHRKGYSPTDEELDEIISI
;
A
#
# COMPACT_ATOMS: atom_id res chain seq x y z
N MET A 1 31.62 -16.00 -1.30
CA MET A 1 31.16 -16.41 -2.65
C MET A 1 30.38 -17.70 -2.51
N LEU A 2 29.04 -17.65 -2.52
CA LEU A 2 28.20 -18.84 -2.44
C LEU A 2 27.78 -19.29 -3.84
N HIS A 3 27.86 -20.60 -4.06
CA HIS A 3 27.74 -21.28 -5.36
C HIS A 3 26.30 -21.22 -5.91
N ARG A 4 26.17 -21.06 -7.23
CA ARG A 4 24.91 -20.93 -7.97
C ARG A 4 23.97 -22.16 -7.98
N ARG A 5 24.26 -23.21 -7.21
CA ARG A 5 23.51 -24.49 -7.31
C ARG A 5 22.43 -24.69 -6.25
N ASP A 6 22.38 -23.87 -5.20
CA ASP A 6 21.47 -24.10 -4.06
C ASP A 6 20.12 -23.36 -4.17
N LEU A 7 19.86 -22.68 -5.29
CA LEU A 7 18.64 -21.89 -5.51
C LEU A 7 17.47 -22.66 -6.15
N LYS A 8 17.54 -24.00 -6.24
CA LYS A 8 16.48 -24.82 -6.85
C LYS A 8 15.56 -25.54 -5.87
N GLU A 9 15.81 -25.50 -4.56
CA GLU A 9 15.00 -26.28 -3.59
C GLU A 9 14.11 -25.48 -2.64
N LEU A 10 14.07 -24.15 -2.76
CA LEU A 10 13.07 -23.35 -2.05
C LEU A 10 11.97 -22.98 -3.04
N GLY A 11 10.84 -23.68 -2.97
CA GLY A 11 9.59 -23.41 -3.69
C GLY A 11 8.94 -22.08 -3.30
N GLY A 12 9.70 -20.99 -3.28
CA GLY A 12 9.26 -19.64 -3.02
C GLY A 12 9.43 -18.79 -4.27
N SER A 13 8.33 -18.17 -4.71
CA SER A 13 8.34 -17.17 -5.78
C SER A 13 9.43 -16.12 -5.52
N ARG A 14 10.35 -15.94 -6.47
CA ARG A 14 11.51 -15.06 -6.32
C ARG A 14 11.05 -13.64 -5.93
N PRO A 15 11.64 -12.99 -4.91
CA PRO A 15 11.28 -11.63 -4.55
C PRO A 15 11.59 -10.68 -5.72
N TYR A 16 10.62 -9.84 -6.05
CA TYR A 16 10.68 -8.84 -7.11
C TYR A 16 11.92 -7.94 -6.92
N ARG A 17 12.92 -8.10 -7.79
CA ARG A 17 14.10 -7.24 -7.84
C ARG A 17 13.87 -6.14 -8.87
N HIS A 18 13.44 -4.96 -8.42
CA HIS A 18 13.50 -3.75 -9.25
C HIS A 18 14.84 -3.05 -9.01
N THR A 19 15.76 -3.15 -9.98
CA THR A 19 16.82 -2.14 -10.13
C THR A 19 16.42 -1.25 -11.30
N LYS A 20 16.30 0.06 -11.06
CA LYS A 20 16.71 1.17 -11.94
C LYS A 20 16.11 2.51 -11.48
N THR A 21 17.00 3.36 -10.98
CA THR A 21 17.13 4.81 -11.24
C THR A 21 15.86 5.56 -11.68
N LEU A 22 15.40 6.47 -10.81
CA LEU A 22 14.47 7.57 -11.12
C LEU A 22 14.97 8.34 -12.34
N SER A 23 14.46 8.01 -13.52
CA SER A 23 14.67 8.75 -14.77
C SER A 23 13.38 9.46 -15.13
N ARG A 24 13.51 10.75 -15.48
CA ARG A 24 12.45 11.72 -15.81
C ARG A 24 11.56 11.31 -16.99
N LYS A 25 10.76 10.26 -16.87
CA LYS A 25 9.72 9.92 -17.85
C LYS A 25 8.54 9.28 -17.13
N GLY A 26 7.34 9.78 -17.46
CA GLY A 26 6.11 9.62 -16.68
C GLY A 26 5.71 8.19 -16.35
N TYR A 27 4.75 8.09 -15.42
CA TYR A 27 4.16 6.87 -14.90
C TYR A 27 4.03 5.75 -15.96
N VAL A 28 4.82 4.69 -15.80
CA VAL A 28 4.68 3.45 -16.58
C VAL A 28 3.57 2.63 -15.93
N LYS A 29 2.47 2.37 -16.65
CA LYS A 29 1.39 1.51 -16.14
C LYS A 29 1.93 0.11 -15.83
N PRO A 30 1.71 -0.43 -14.62
CA PRO A 30 2.05 -1.82 -14.30
C PRO A 30 1.26 -2.77 -15.20
N SER A 31 1.95 -3.75 -15.81
CA SER A 31 1.32 -4.87 -16.48
C SER A 31 1.19 -6.01 -15.46
N TYR A 32 -0.04 -6.38 -15.13
CA TYR A 32 -0.33 -7.52 -14.27
C TYR A 32 -0.37 -8.80 -15.11
N LYS A 33 0.19 -9.90 -14.59
CA LYS A 33 0.12 -11.21 -15.23
C LYS A 33 -1.33 -11.71 -15.28
N ASP A 34 -1.64 -12.49 -16.32
CA ASP A 34 -2.96 -13.01 -16.64
C ASP A 34 -3.69 -13.56 -15.40
N GLY A 35 -4.90 -13.04 -15.14
CA GLY A 35 -5.77 -13.47 -14.03
C GLY A 35 -5.80 -12.55 -12.81
N VAL A 36 -4.84 -11.64 -12.64
CA VAL A 36 -4.96 -10.56 -11.65
C VAL A 36 -5.66 -9.39 -12.34
N SER A 37 -6.99 -9.28 -12.19
CA SER A 37 -7.68 -8.07 -12.61
C SER A 37 -6.99 -6.90 -11.92
N ASN A 38 -6.54 -5.91 -12.71
CA ASN A 38 -6.10 -4.63 -12.17
C ASN A 38 -7.14 -4.24 -11.12
N PRO A 39 -6.79 -4.07 -9.83
CA PRO A 39 -7.75 -3.53 -8.87
C PRO A 39 -8.16 -2.20 -9.49
N LYS A 40 -9.39 -2.16 -10.02
CA LYS A 40 -10.00 -0.93 -10.50
C LYS A 40 -10.27 -0.17 -9.22
N PHE A 41 -9.25 0.50 -8.69
CA PHE A 41 -9.46 1.60 -7.78
C PHE A 41 -10.17 2.66 -8.63
N PRO A 42 -11.48 2.91 -8.42
CA PRO A 42 -12.20 3.89 -9.21
C PRO A 42 -11.63 5.26 -8.88
N MET A 43 -10.68 5.73 -9.69
CA MET A 43 -10.11 7.05 -9.54
C MET A 43 -10.95 8.04 -10.34
N ASN A 44 -11.73 8.85 -9.62
CA ASN A 44 -12.51 9.92 -10.21
C ASN A 44 -11.56 10.96 -10.82
N SER A 45 -11.99 11.59 -11.92
CA SER A 45 -11.21 12.63 -12.57
C SER A 45 -12.03 13.86 -12.90
N VAL A 46 -11.51 15.04 -12.58
CA VAL A 46 -12.10 16.34 -12.90
C VAL A 46 -11.10 17.17 -13.69
N ASN A 47 -11.55 18.20 -14.41
CA ASN A 47 -10.62 19.16 -15.02
C ASN A 47 -10.22 20.24 -14.00
N VAL A 48 -9.13 20.97 -14.28
CA VAL A 48 -8.60 22.00 -13.38
C VAL A 48 -9.59 23.13 -13.11
N ASN A 49 -10.41 23.52 -14.09
CA ASN A 49 -11.39 24.60 -13.93
C ASN A 49 -12.53 24.20 -12.98
N GLN A 50 -13.04 22.97 -13.10
CA GLN A 50 -14.05 22.40 -12.22
C GLN A 50 -13.51 22.28 -10.80
N PHE A 51 -12.26 21.84 -10.67
CA PHE A 51 -11.58 21.74 -9.39
C PHE A 51 -11.44 23.10 -8.70
N GLN A 52 -10.99 24.13 -9.42
CA GLN A 52 -10.89 25.50 -8.89
C GLN A 52 -12.25 26.06 -8.46
N ALA A 53 -13.29 25.85 -9.29
CA ALA A 53 -14.63 26.35 -8.99
C ALA A 53 -15.26 25.69 -7.75
N ASN A 54 -14.87 24.46 -7.41
CA ASN A 54 -15.51 23.67 -6.34
C ASN A 54 -14.48 23.10 -5.34
N ILE A 55 -13.39 23.83 -5.08
CA ILE A 55 -12.22 23.32 -4.35
C ILE A 55 -12.58 22.76 -2.97
N LYS A 56 -13.43 23.46 -2.22
CA LYS A 56 -13.84 23.06 -0.86
C LYS A 56 -14.58 21.72 -0.87
N GLN A 57 -15.55 21.57 -1.77
CA GLN A 57 -16.35 20.35 -1.89
C GLN A 57 -15.48 19.14 -2.25
N PHE A 58 -14.54 19.30 -3.18
CA PHE A 58 -13.64 18.22 -3.56
C PHE A 58 -12.66 17.84 -2.45
N ILE A 59 -12.13 18.80 -1.69
CA ILE A 59 -11.28 18.52 -0.52
C ILE A 59 -12.06 17.72 0.52
N GLU A 60 -13.26 18.18 0.89
CA GLU A 60 -14.12 17.47 1.86
C GLU A 60 -14.48 16.05 1.37
N GLN A 61 -14.75 15.90 0.08
CA GLN A 61 -15.00 14.59 -0.52
C GLN A 61 -13.79 13.66 -0.41
N VAL A 62 -12.60 14.13 -0.77
CA VAL A 62 -11.36 13.33 -0.73
C VAL A 62 -11.07 12.87 0.69
N ILE A 63 -11.18 13.77 1.68
CA ILE A 63 -10.97 13.44 3.09
C ILE A 63 -12.02 12.43 3.57
N LYS A 64 -13.31 12.66 3.29
CA LYS A 64 -14.38 11.79 3.79
C LYS A 64 -14.38 10.40 3.15
N GLN A 65 -14.00 10.31 1.88
CA GLN A 65 -14.06 9.06 1.14
C GLN A 65 -12.74 8.28 1.21
N HIS A 66 -11.64 8.89 1.65
CA HIS A 66 -10.30 8.31 1.60
C HIS A 66 -9.95 7.81 0.18
N LEU A 67 -10.39 8.56 -0.84
CA LEU A 67 -10.20 8.22 -2.25
C LEU A 67 -9.45 9.34 -2.99
N PRO A 68 -8.42 8.99 -3.78
CA PRO A 68 -7.68 9.97 -4.56
C PRO A 68 -8.55 10.58 -5.67
N LEU A 69 -8.40 11.89 -5.87
CA LEU A 69 -9.00 12.61 -6.98
C LEU A 69 -7.93 12.99 -8.01
N LYS A 70 -8.13 12.59 -9.26
CA LYS A 70 -7.28 13.06 -10.36
C LYS A 70 -7.78 14.40 -10.90
N VAL A 71 -6.93 15.41 -10.91
CA VAL A 71 -7.20 16.70 -11.55
C VAL A 71 -6.43 16.78 -12.86
N LYS A 72 -7.15 16.93 -13.96
CA LYS A 72 -6.57 17.08 -15.30
C LYS A 72 -6.17 18.53 -15.53
N GLY A 73 -4.87 18.76 -15.64
CA GLY A 73 -4.31 20.08 -15.92
C GLY A 73 -4.37 20.42 -17.40
N THR A 74 -3.85 21.60 -17.74
CA THR A 74 -3.56 21.96 -19.14
C THR A 74 -2.28 21.24 -19.59
N ASN A 75 -2.21 20.91 -20.88
CA ASN A 75 -1.03 20.32 -21.51
C ASN A 75 -0.52 19.01 -20.86
N GLY A 76 -1.42 18.22 -20.28
CA GLY A 76 -1.08 16.92 -19.66
C GLY A 76 -0.40 17.02 -18.29
N GLN A 77 -0.39 18.20 -17.67
CA GLN A 77 0.08 18.39 -16.29
C GLN A 77 -1.00 17.97 -15.28
N ASP A 78 -1.35 16.68 -15.30
CA ASP A 78 -2.30 16.11 -14.35
C ASP A 78 -1.66 15.98 -12.96
N PHE A 79 -2.45 16.19 -11.91
CA PHE A 79 -2.04 15.98 -10.53
C PHE A 79 -3.09 15.21 -9.73
N ILE A 80 -2.70 14.66 -8.59
CA ILE A 80 -3.57 13.89 -7.70
C ILE A 80 -3.75 14.68 -6.40
N VAL A 81 -4.99 14.71 -5.91
CA VAL A 81 -5.34 15.23 -4.60
C VAL A 81 -5.69 14.04 -3.70
N ILE A 82 -5.03 13.97 -2.55
CA ILE A 82 -5.26 13.00 -1.48
C ILE A 82 -5.26 13.75 -0.14
N SER A 83 -5.89 13.17 0.88
CA SER A 83 -5.77 13.70 2.23
C SER A 83 -4.34 13.50 2.76
N ALA A 84 -3.92 14.32 3.72
CA ALA A 84 -2.62 14.17 4.36
C ALA A 84 -2.52 12.84 5.12
N GLU A 85 -3.60 12.43 5.78
CA GLU A 85 -3.71 11.16 6.49
C GLU A 85 -3.49 9.96 5.55
N ASP A 86 -4.19 9.94 4.40
CA ASP A 86 -4.04 8.86 3.42
C ASP A 86 -2.62 8.81 2.84
N TRP A 87 -1.99 9.98 2.66
CA TRP A 87 -0.59 10.05 2.22
C TRP A 87 0.35 9.41 3.24
N GLU A 88 0.22 9.77 4.52
CA GLU A 88 1.03 9.22 5.61
C GLU A 88 0.84 7.71 5.75
N GLN A 89 -0.42 7.23 5.70
CA GLN A 89 -0.74 5.81 5.73
C GLN A 89 -0.11 5.03 4.56
N GLN A 90 -0.11 5.62 3.37
CA GLN A 90 0.55 5.02 2.21
C GLN A 90 2.07 4.98 2.38
N GLN A 91 2.69 6.02 2.97
CA GLN A 91 4.12 6.02 3.26
C GLN A 91 4.50 4.93 4.25
N GLU A 92 3.72 4.75 5.32
CA GLU A 92 3.93 3.66 6.28
C GLU A 92 3.82 2.29 5.61
N THR A 93 2.77 2.08 4.81
CA THR A 93 2.58 0.83 4.07
C THR A 93 3.77 0.55 3.15
N LEU A 94 4.24 1.56 2.40
CA LEU A 94 5.41 1.43 1.53
C LEU A 94 6.68 1.14 2.32
N TYR A 95 6.86 1.74 3.49
CA TYR A 95 7.98 1.49 4.37
C TYR A 95 8.01 0.03 4.84
N ILE A 96 6.86 -0.49 5.30
CA ILE A 96 6.72 -1.90 5.72
C ILE A 96 7.03 -2.84 4.55
N LEU A 97 6.44 -2.59 3.37
CA LEU A 97 6.61 -3.44 2.19
C LEU A 97 8.05 -3.52 1.68
N GLN A 98 8.86 -2.47 1.89
CA GLN A 98 10.27 -2.46 1.52
C GLN A 98 11.14 -3.26 2.48
N ASN A 99 10.68 -3.51 3.70
CA ASN A 99 11.43 -4.25 4.71
C ASN A 99 11.09 -5.75 4.67
N SER A 100 11.95 -6.52 3.99
CA SER A 100 11.76 -7.97 3.84
C SER A 100 11.69 -8.74 5.18
N SER A 101 12.41 -8.28 6.21
CA SER A 101 12.40 -8.92 7.53
C SER A 101 11.07 -8.67 8.25
N LEU A 102 10.55 -7.45 8.21
CA LEU A 102 9.23 -7.14 8.78
C LEU A 102 8.13 -7.87 8.03
N MET A 103 8.21 -7.95 6.70
CA MET A 103 7.24 -8.71 5.91
C MET A 103 7.22 -10.20 6.26
N GLN A 104 8.38 -10.81 6.54
CA GLN A 104 8.45 -12.19 7.01
C GLN A 104 7.77 -12.34 8.39
N GLN A 105 8.07 -11.43 9.33
CA GLN A 105 7.44 -11.45 10.65
C GLN A 105 5.92 -11.27 10.59
N ILE A 106 5.41 -10.39 9.73
CA ILE A 106 3.98 -10.20 9.51
C ILE A 106 3.36 -11.48 8.95
N ALA A 107 4.02 -12.14 8.00
CA ALA A 107 3.53 -13.41 7.44
C ALA A 107 3.47 -14.51 8.51
N ASP A 108 4.53 -14.68 9.29
CA ASP A 108 4.60 -15.66 10.38
C ASP A 108 3.55 -15.37 11.46
N SER A 109 3.39 -14.11 11.85
CA SER A 109 2.37 -13.65 12.81
C SER A 109 0.95 -13.90 12.29
N THR A 110 0.70 -13.69 11.01
CA THR A 110 -0.61 -13.98 10.39
C THR A 110 -0.91 -15.48 10.45
N ILE A 111 0.09 -16.33 10.24
CA ILE A 111 -0.04 -17.79 10.37
C ILE A 111 -0.34 -18.16 11.82
N THR A 112 0.39 -17.66 12.81
CA THR A 112 0.13 -18.01 14.21
C THR A 112 -1.22 -17.48 14.69
N HIS A 113 -1.63 -16.28 14.27
CA HIS A 113 -2.94 -15.70 14.57
C HIS A 113 -4.09 -16.53 13.99
N THR A 114 -4.03 -16.91 12.71
CA THR A 114 -5.05 -17.75 12.06
C THR A 114 -5.17 -19.12 12.72
N HIS A 115 -4.06 -19.69 13.19
CA HIS A 115 -4.05 -20.95 13.94
C HIS A 115 -4.37 -20.77 15.44
N ARG A 116 -4.65 -19.55 15.91
CA ARG A 116 -4.83 -19.21 17.34
C ARG A 116 -3.71 -19.72 18.23
N LYS A 117 -2.49 -19.79 17.69
CA LYS A 117 -1.25 -20.20 18.38
C LYS A 117 -0.46 -19.02 18.95
N GLY A 118 -1.08 -17.83 18.95
CA GLY A 118 -0.54 -16.67 19.65
C GLY A 118 -0.63 -16.85 21.16
N TYR A 119 0.02 -15.93 21.89
CA TYR A 119 -0.10 -15.86 23.33
C TYR A 119 -1.57 -15.69 23.73
N SER A 120 -2.04 -16.50 24.66
CA SER A 120 -3.32 -16.32 25.34
C SER A 120 -2.99 -15.91 26.78
N PRO A 121 -3.36 -14.69 27.19
CA PRO A 121 -3.09 -14.21 28.55
C PRO A 121 -3.71 -15.14 29.59
N THR A 122 -3.12 -15.20 30.78
CA THR A 122 -3.72 -15.93 31.92
C THR A 122 -4.88 -15.14 32.51
N ASP A 123 -5.68 -15.79 33.35
CA ASP A 123 -6.81 -15.13 34.02
C ASP A 123 -6.33 -13.95 34.88
N GLU A 124 -5.15 -14.06 35.50
CA GLU A 124 -4.54 -12.96 36.27
C GLU A 124 -4.12 -11.79 35.38
N GLU A 125 -3.49 -12.05 34.23
CA GLU A 125 -3.09 -11.00 33.29
C GLU A 125 -4.29 -10.32 32.63
N LEU A 126 -5.38 -11.05 32.41
CA LEU A 126 -6.64 -10.47 31.96
C LEU A 126 -7.19 -9.52 33.03
N ASP A 127 -7.30 -9.96 34.28
CA ASP A 127 -7.83 -9.15 35.38
C ASP A 127 -7.07 -7.82 35.56
N GLU A 128 -5.75 -7.82 35.38
CA GLU A 128 -4.94 -6.59 35.40
C GLU A 128 -5.31 -5.58 34.29
N ILE A 129 -5.80 -6.04 33.13
CA ILE A 129 -6.15 -5.18 31.98
C ILE A 129 -7.57 -4.63 32.08
N ILE A 130 -8.52 -5.45 32.56
CA ILE A 130 -9.95 -5.11 32.61
C ILE A 130 -10.42 -4.52 33.95
N SER A 131 -9.60 -4.57 35.01
CA SER A 131 -9.91 -3.94 36.29
C SER A 131 -9.71 -2.41 36.23
N ILE A 132 -10.67 -1.69 35.62
CA ILE A 132 -10.90 -0.24 35.76
C ILE A 132 -12.28 0.00 36.36
#